data_AF-B3TK64-F1
#
_entry.id   AF-B3TK64-F1
#
_cell.length_a   1.000
_cell.length_b   1.000
_cell.length_c   1.000
_cell.angle_alpha   90.00
_cell.angle_beta   90.00
_cell.angle_gamma   90.00
#
_symmetry.space_group_name_H-M   'P 1'
#
loop_
_entity.id
_entity.type
_entity.pdbx_description
1 polymer ?
#
loop_
_entity_poly.entity_id
_entity_poly.type
_entity_poly.pdbx_seq_one_letter_code
_entity_poly.pdbx_strand_id
1 'polypeptide(L)'
;AGKGGGERQFNGLVDVYSKTLKSDGFVGLYSGFVISCVGIIVYSGCYFGFYDTLKPILLGDSNSLILSFILGYTVTISAGLLSYPIDTISSRMMMTSGQAVKYKGSIDCAVQIIKNEGFMSMMKGAGANILRGVAGAGVLAGFDKFQELYIKWRVGA
;
A
#
# COMPACT_ATOMS: atom_id res chain seq x y z
N ALA A 1 -30.89 2.23 2.68
CA ALA A 1 -31.08 2.63 1.26
C ALA A 1 -29.87 2.16 0.46
N GLY A 2 -29.96 0.99 -0.17
CA GLY A 2 -28.94 0.52 -1.09
C GLY A 2 -28.99 1.34 -2.38
N LYS A 3 -27.93 2.07 -2.69
CA LYS A 3 -27.80 2.83 -3.93
C LYS A 3 -26.77 2.15 -4.83
N GLY A 4 -27.26 1.57 -5.93
CA GLY A 4 -26.56 1.48 -7.22
C GLY A 4 -25.31 0.60 -7.29
N GLY A 5 -25.44 -0.71 -7.12
CA GLY A 5 -24.46 -1.65 -7.64
C GLY A 5 -24.73 -1.91 -9.13
N GLY A 6 -23.82 -1.53 -10.03
CA GLY A 6 -23.86 -2.06 -11.40
C GLY A 6 -23.06 -1.32 -12.47
N GLU A 7 -23.04 0.02 -12.48
CA GLU A 7 -22.37 0.77 -13.56
C GLU A 7 -20.95 1.21 -13.15
N ARG A 8 -19.96 0.87 -13.98
CA ARG A 8 -18.59 1.31 -13.80
C ARG A 8 -18.53 2.84 -13.91
N GLN A 9 -18.04 3.51 -12.87
CA GLN A 9 -17.86 4.97 -12.87
C GLN A 9 -16.90 5.44 -13.99
N PHE A 10 -15.98 4.57 -14.41
CA PHE A 10 -15.02 4.81 -15.47
C PHE A 10 -14.90 3.61 -16.42
N ASN A 11 -14.85 3.87 -17.73
CA ASN A 11 -14.77 2.86 -18.79
C ASN A 11 -13.33 2.54 -19.22
N GLY A 12 -12.33 3.25 -18.68
CA GLY A 12 -10.91 3.00 -18.96
C GLY A 12 -10.00 4.13 -18.48
N LEU A 13 -8.70 3.98 -18.69
CA LEU A 13 -7.70 4.98 -18.25
C LEU A 13 -7.95 6.36 -18.88
N VAL A 14 -8.18 6.42 -20.19
CA VAL A 14 -8.43 7.68 -20.91
C VAL A 14 -9.70 8.38 -20.41
N ASP A 15 -10.73 7.61 -20.03
CA ASP A 15 -11.97 8.13 -19.46
C ASP A 15 -11.75 8.72 -18.06
N VAL A 16 -10.91 8.10 -17.22
CA VAL A 16 -10.50 8.66 -15.92
C VAL A 16 -9.81 10.01 -16.13
N TYR A 17 -8.78 10.07 -16.97
CA TYR A 17 -8.05 11.34 -17.21
C TYR A 17 -8.96 12.44 -17.76
N SER A 18 -9.81 12.13 -18.74
CA SER A 18 -10.72 13.10 -19.35
C SER A 18 -11.74 13.63 -18.33
N LYS A 19 -12.35 12.75 -17.53
CA LYS A 19 -13.32 13.16 -16.50
C LYS A 19 -12.66 13.93 -15.36
N THR A 20 -11.52 13.47 -14.85
CA THR A 20 -10.80 14.15 -13.76
C THR A 20 -10.30 15.53 -14.18
N LEU A 21 -9.74 15.67 -15.40
CA LEU A 21 -9.31 16.98 -15.91
C LEU A 21 -10.48 17.94 -16.12
N LYS A 22 -11.64 17.45 -16.57
CA LYS A 22 -12.84 18.29 -16.74
C LYS A 22 -13.47 18.72 -15.42
N SER A 23 -13.48 17.86 -14.41
CA SER A 23 -14.10 18.16 -13.11
C SER A 23 -13.19 18.97 -12.19
N ASP A 24 -11.92 18.58 -12.07
CA ASP A 24 -11.01 19.06 -11.02
C ASP A 24 -9.73 19.71 -11.57
N GLY A 25 -9.56 19.71 -12.89
CA GLY A 25 -8.36 20.22 -13.54
C GLY A 25 -7.12 19.38 -13.21
N PHE A 26 -5.95 20.01 -13.38
CA PHE A 26 -4.66 19.39 -13.11
C PHE A 26 -4.44 19.06 -11.63
N VAL A 27 -5.01 19.86 -10.72
CA VAL A 27 -4.88 19.69 -9.27
C VAL A 27 -5.58 18.41 -8.79
N GLY A 28 -6.68 18.01 -9.44
CA GLY A 28 -7.39 16.77 -9.11
C GLY A 28 -6.54 15.51 -9.27
N LEU A 29 -5.64 15.48 -10.26
CA LEU A 29 -4.74 14.34 -10.48
C LEU A 29 -3.71 14.16 -9.36
N TYR A 30 -3.38 15.23 -8.63
CA TYR A 30 -2.41 15.20 -7.53
C TYR A 30 -3.08 15.25 -6.14
N SER A 31 -4.41 15.11 -6.08
CA SER A 31 -5.14 15.05 -4.81
C SER A 31 -4.66 13.84 -3.99
N GLY A 32 -4.04 14.10 -2.84
CA GLY A 32 -3.47 13.07 -1.97
C GLY A 32 -1.97 12.78 -2.19
N PHE A 33 -1.32 13.29 -3.25
CA PHE A 33 0.08 12.99 -3.54
C PHE A 33 1.04 13.36 -2.40
N VAL A 34 0.87 14.55 -1.80
CA VAL A 34 1.73 15.04 -0.71
C VAL A 34 1.65 14.11 0.52
N ILE A 35 0.45 13.64 0.86
CA ILE A 35 0.29 12.72 2.01
C ILE A 35 0.79 11.31 1.66
N SER A 36 0.69 10.87 0.40
CA SER A 36 1.36 9.64 -0.06
C SER A 36 2.88 9.73 0.12
N CYS A 37 3.49 10.87 -0.21
CA CYS A 37 4.93 11.09 -0.03
C CYS A 37 5.34 11.03 1.45
N VAL A 38 4.54 11.60 2.35
CA VAL A 38 4.79 11.45 3.79
C VAL A 38 4.64 9.98 4.22
N GLY A 39 3.65 9.28 3.69
CA GLY A 39 3.42 7.86 3.93
C GLY A 39 4.61 6.98 3.53
N ILE A 40 5.22 7.19 2.36
CA ILE A 40 6.38 6.40 1.92
C ILE A 40 7.62 6.67 2.76
N ILE A 41 7.81 7.92 3.22
CA ILE A 41 8.91 8.28 4.13
C ILE A 41 8.74 7.57 5.47
N VAL A 42 7.54 7.59 6.04
CA VAL A 42 7.22 6.90 7.30
C VAL A 42 7.38 5.39 7.15
N TYR A 43 6.86 4.81 6.07
CA TYR A 43 7.02 3.39 5.76
C TYR A 43 8.50 3.01 5.68
N SER A 44 9.30 3.77 4.92
CA SER A 44 10.73 3.50 4.76
C SER A 44 11.48 3.65 6.08
N GLY A 45 11.18 4.70 6.85
CA GLY A 45 11.79 4.91 8.17
C GLY A 45 11.47 3.80 9.16
N CYS A 46 10.20 3.37 9.24
CA CYS A 46 9.80 2.23 10.07
C CYS A 46 10.41 0.92 9.58
N TYR A 47 10.46 0.69 8.27
CA TYR A 47 11.05 -0.51 7.68
C TYR A 47 12.53 -0.62 8.05
N PHE A 48 13.33 0.42 7.80
CA PHE A 48 14.75 0.42 8.15
C PHE A 48 14.97 0.37 9.66
N GLY A 49 14.17 1.11 10.45
CA GLY A 49 14.28 1.09 11.92
C GLY A 49 13.97 -0.29 12.52
N PHE A 50 12.91 -0.96 12.07
CA PHE A 50 12.60 -2.31 12.51
C PHE A 50 13.63 -3.33 12.02
N TYR A 51 14.11 -3.17 10.78
CA TYR A 51 15.14 -4.05 10.23
C TYR A 51 16.44 -3.95 11.03
N ASP A 52 16.91 -2.74 11.33
CA ASP A 52 18.14 -2.50 12.11
C ASP A 52 18.01 -2.94 13.57
N THR A 53 16.80 -2.90 14.14
CA THR A 53 16.56 -3.37 15.52
C THR A 53 16.44 -4.90 15.60
N LEU A 54 15.72 -5.51 14.66
CA LEU A 54 15.43 -6.95 14.70
C LEU A 54 16.59 -7.79 14.15
N LYS A 55 17.38 -7.25 13.22
CA LYS A 55 18.53 -7.95 12.63
C LYS A 55 19.56 -8.40 13.68
N PRO A 56 20.05 -7.55 14.61
CA PRO A 56 20.99 -8.00 15.63
C PRO A 56 20.37 -8.93 16.68
N ILE A 57 19.07 -8.82 16.94
CA ILE A 57 18.37 -9.66 17.93
C ILE A 57 18.10 -11.07 17.40
N LEU A 58 17.71 -11.20 16.13
CA LEU A 58 17.32 -12.50 15.54
C LEU A 58 18.45 -13.23 14.81
N LEU A 59 19.39 -12.52 14.17
CA LEU A 59 20.40 -13.18 13.32
C LEU A 59 21.72 -13.53 14.00
N GLY A 60 22.00 -12.99 15.20
CA GLY A 60 23.11 -13.40 16.09
C GLY A 60 24.36 -13.91 15.35
N ASP A 61 24.45 -15.24 15.19
CA ASP A 61 25.55 -15.94 14.49
C ASP A 61 25.07 -17.12 13.61
N SER A 62 23.78 -17.20 13.24
CA SER A 62 23.26 -18.31 12.40
C SER A 62 22.35 -17.82 11.27
N ASN A 63 22.87 -17.90 10.05
CA ASN A 63 22.24 -17.37 8.85
C ASN A 63 21.19 -18.34 8.27
N SER A 64 20.23 -18.76 9.09
CA SER A 64 19.17 -19.62 8.60
C SER A 64 18.20 -18.80 7.74
N LEU A 65 17.93 -19.32 6.53
CA LEU A 65 17.03 -18.67 5.57
C LEU A 65 15.64 -18.43 6.16
N ILE A 66 15.17 -19.36 7.01
CA ILE A 66 13.86 -19.28 7.66
C ILE A 66 13.78 -18.10 8.64
N LEU A 67 14.81 -17.87 9.46
CA LEU A 67 14.86 -16.72 10.38
C LEU A 67 14.90 -15.38 9.61
N SER A 68 15.65 -15.32 8.51
CA SER A 68 15.68 -14.14 7.64
C SER A 68 14.32 -13.86 6.99
N PHE A 69 13.62 -14.91 6.57
CA PHE A 69 12.25 -14.80 6.03
C PHE A 69 11.24 -14.34 7.09
N ILE A 70 11.29 -14.90 8.30
CA ILE A 70 10.40 -14.50 9.41
C ILE A 70 10.66 -13.05 9.81
N LEU A 71 11.92 -12.63 9.86
CA LEU A 71 12.29 -11.25 10.17
C LEU A 71 11.78 -10.30 9.10
N GLY A 72 12.06 -10.58 7.83
CA GLY A 72 11.57 -9.76 6.71
C GLY A 72 10.05 -9.67 6.69
N TYR A 73 9.35 -10.77 6.97
CA TYR A 73 7.91 -10.79 7.07
C TYR A 73 7.41 -9.94 8.24
N THR A 74 7.95 -10.12 9.44
CA THR A 74 7.54 -9.38 10.64
C THR A 74 7.76 -7.87 10.48
N VAL A 75 8.91 -7.46 9.95
CA VAL A 75 9.24 -6.06 9.63
C VAL A 75 8.25 -5.47 8.63
N THR A 76 7.93 -6.21 7.57
CA THR A 76 7.03 -5.74 6.51
C THR A 76 5.60 -5.58 7.04
N ILE A 77 5.14 -6.51 7.87
CA ILE A 77 3.81 -6.45 8.48
C ILE A 77 3.72 -5.31 9.49
N SER A 78 4.70 -5.14 10.38
CA SER A 78 4.69 -4.08 11.38
C SER A 78 4.79 -2.68 10.74
N ALA A 79 5.71 -2.49 9.79
CA ALA A 79 5.85 -1.23 9.05
C ALA A 79 4.62 -0.95 8.18
N GLY A 80 4.05 -1.98 7.54
CA GLY A 80 2.82 -1.88 6.77
C GLY A 80 1.62 -1.46 7.62
N LEU A 81 1.44 -2.04 8.81
CA LEU A 81 0.35 -1.68 9.72
C LEU A 81 0.47 -0.26 10.27
N LEU A 82 1.69 0.20 10.58
CA LEU A 82 1.92 1.56 11.07
C LEU A 82 1.69 2.63 10.00
N SER A 83 2.02 2.34 8.74
CA SER A 83 1.83 3.26 7.61
C SER A 83 0.42 3.18 7.00
N TYR A 84 -0.33 2.12 7.29
CA TYR A 84 -1.68 1.87 6.77
C TYR A 84 -2.70 3.01 6.97
N PRO A 85 -2.72 3.75 8.10
CA PRO A 85 -3.62 4.88 8.29
C PRO A 85 -3.32 6.02 7.31
N ILE A 86 -2.05 6.28 7.02
CA ILE A 86 -1.62 7.33 6.09
C ILE A 86 -1.98 6.94 4.66
N ASP A 87 -1.74 5.67 4.30
CA ASP A 87 -2.12 5.12 2.99
C ASP A 87 -3.64 5.20 2.76
N THR A 88 -4.43 4.93 3.80
CA THR A 88 -5.89 5.03 3.73
C THR A 88 -6.34 6.48 3.53
N ILE A 89 -5.74 7.46 4.23
CA ILE A 89 -6.06 8.88 4.02
C ILE A 89 -5.72 9.29 2.59
N SER A 90 -4.54 8.92 2.10
CA SER A 90 -4.11 9.19 0.72
C SER A 90 -5.11 8.64 -0.29
N SER A 91 -5.48 7.37 -0.15
CA SER A 91 -6.42 6.70 -1.05
C SER A 91 -7.82 7.34 -1.01
N ARG A 92 -8.31 7.72 0.18
CA ARG A 92 -9.59 8.43 0.32
C ARG A 92 -9.56 9.81 -0.35
N MET A 93 -8.46 10.55 -0.21
CA MET A 93 -8.28 11.84 -0.88
C MET A 93 -8.24 11.71 -2.41
N MET A 94 -7.58 10.68 -2.94
CA MET A 94 -7.54 10.37 -4.37
C MET A 94 -8.94 10.05 -4.91
N MET A 95 -9.72 9.26 -4.17
CA MET A 95 -11.10 8.87 -4.52
C MET A 95 -12.11 10.01 -4.46
N THR A 96 -11.75 11.13 -3.83
CA THR A 96 -12.60 12.32 -3.76
C THR A 96 -12.52 13.16 -5.04
N SER A 97 -11.57 12.86 -5.93
CA SER A 97 -11.44 13.53 -7.22
C SER A 97 -12.66 13.24 -8.11
N GLY A 98 -13.35 14.28 -8.57
CA GLY A 98 -14.61 14.21 -9.32
C GLY A 98 -15.88 14.20 -8.45
N GLN A 99 -15.77 14.29 -7.13
CA GLN A 99 -16.89 14.45 -6.20
C GLN A 99 -17.14 15.94 -5.86
N ALA A 100 -18.40 16.29 -5.59
CA ALA A 100 -18.78 17.66 -5.22
C ALA A 100 -18.25 18.09 -3.84
N VAL A 101 -18.00 17.12 -2.94
CA VAL A 101 -17.45 17.36 -1.60
C VAL A 101 -15.98 17.01 -1.61
N LYS A 102 -15.11 18.03 -1.60
CA LYS A 102 -13.66 17.86 -1.52
C LYS A 102 -13.15 18.11 -0.10
N TYR A 103 -12.17 17.32 0.32
CA TYR A 103 -11.43 17.61 1.55
C TYR A 103 -10.53 18.82 1.33
N LYS A 104 -10.51 19.76 2.30
CA LYS A 104 -9.67 20.97 2.22
C LYS A 104 -8.18 20.67 2.45
N GLY A 105 -7.85 19.51 3.01
CA GLY A 105 -6.48 19.04 3.22
C GLY A 105 -6.44 17.67 3.91
N SER A 106 -5.23 17.11 4.04
CA SER A 106 -5.03 15.76 4.59
C SER A 106 -5.44 15.64 6.06
N ILE A 107 -5.26 16.72 6.85
CA ILE A 107 -5.65 16.76 8.26
C ILE A 107 -7.18 16.83 8.40
N ASP A 108 -7.84 17.63 7.56
CA ASP A 108 -9.32 17.71 7.52
C ASP A 108 -9.92 16.34 7.16
N CYS A 109 -9.34 15.67 6.15
CA CYS A 109 -9.71 14.31 5.78
C CYS A 109 -9.55 13.33 6.94
N ALA A 110 -8.41 13.34 7.63
CA ALA A 110 -8.17 12.47 8.79
C ALA A 110 -9.18 12.71 9.92
N VAL A 111 -9.44 13.97 10.26
CA VAL A 111 -10.40 14.35 11.31
C VAL A 111 -11.82 13.93 10.94
N GLN A 112 -12.24 14.16 9.69
CA GLN A 112 -13.56 13.74 9.23
C GLN A 112 -13.72 12.21 9.22
N ILE A 113 -12.69 11.46 8.80
CA ILE A 113 -12.71 9.99 8.84
C ILE A 113 -12.86 9.50 10.28
N ILE A 114 -12.05 10.02 11.21
CA ILE A 114 -12.10 9.61 12.61
C ILE A 114 -13.46 9.97 13.24
N LYS A 115 -13.99 11.15 12.95
CA LYS A 115 -15.25 11.62 13.52
C LYS A 115 -16.48 10.90 12.95
N ASN A 116 -16.48 10.56 11.66
CA ASN A 116 -17.66 10.00 10.98
C ASN A 116 -17.63 8.46 10.90
N GLU A 117 -16.47 7.84 10.72
CA GLU A 117 -16.33 6.39 10.52
C GLU A 117 -15.59 5.68 11.67
N GLY A 118 -14.86 6.43 12.51
CA GLY A 118 -14.05 5.91 13.60
C GLY A 118 -12.66 5.42 13.17
N PHE A 119 -11.74 5.32 14.14
CA PHE A 119 -10.36 4.88 13.92
C PHE A 119 -10.28 3.47 13.29
N MET A 120 -11.22 2.59 13.62
CA MET A 120 -11.28 1.23 13.07
C MET A 120 -11.49 1.23 11.54
N SER A 121 -12.08 2.28 10.97
CA SER A 121 -12.28 2.39 9.51
C SER A 121 -10.96 2.57 8.77
N MET A 122 -9.96 3.20 9.41
CA MET A 122 -8.63 3.40 8.81
C MET A 122 -7.84 2.09 8.70
N MET A 123 -8.14 1.09 9.53
CA MET A 123 -7.48 -0.23 9.50
C MET A 123 -8.27 -1.26 8.69
N LYS A 124 -9.44 -0.90 8.13
CA LYS A 124 -10.20 -1.79 7.25
C LYS A 124 -9.39 -2.07 5.99
N GLY A 125 -9.13 -3.36 5.75
CA GLY A 125 -8.31 -3.83 4.63
C GLY A 125 -6.86 -4.15 5.00
N ALA A 126 -6.39 -3.84 6.21
CA ALA A 126 -5.04 -4.18 6.66
C ALA A 126 -4.74 -5.68 6.49
N GLY A 127 -5.67 -6.55 6.91
CA GLY A 127 -5.54 -8.00 6.70
C GLY A 127 -5.52 -8.42 5.24
N ALA A 128 -6.25 -7.73 4.36
CA ALA A 128 -6.21 -7.99 2.92
C ALA A 128 -4.87 -7.57 2.31
N ASN A 129 -4.28 -6.47 2.78
CA ASN A 129 -2.98 -6.00 2.32
C ASN A 129 -1.84 -6.93 2.81
N ILE A 130 -1.96 -7.47 4.03
CA ILE A 130 -1.07 -8.52 4.53
C ILE A 130 -1.13 -9.76 3.63
N LEU A 131 -2.34 -10.25 3.33
CA LEU A 131 -2.53 -11.44 2.49
C LEU A 131 -2.02 -11.21 1.05
N ARG A 132 -2.21 -10.01 0.50
CA ARG A 132 -1.63 -9.58 -0.77
C ARG A 132 -0.10 -9.59 -0.71
N GLY A 133 0.50 -9.15 0.39
CA GLY A 133 1.94 -9.20 0.61
C GLY A 133 2.49 -10.63 0.60
N VAL A 134 1.83 -11.55 1.31
CA VAL A 134 2.19 -12.99 1.31
C VAL A 134 2.10 -13.57 -0.10
N ALA A 135 1.00 -13.30 -0.81
CA ALA A 135 0.80 -13.79 -2.17
C ALA A 135 1.86 -13.24 -3.14
N GLY A 136 2.19 -11.95 -3.04
CA GLY A 136 3.23 -11.31 -3.85
C GLY A 136 4.61 -11.91 -3.59
N ALA A 137 4.98 -12.12 -2.33
CA ALA A 137 6.24 -12.77 -1.97
C ALA A 137 6.30 -14.23 -2.48
N GLY A 138 5.19 -14.97 -2.43
CA GLY A 138 5.09 -16.32 -2.97
C GLY A 138 5.29 -16.38 -4.49
N VAL A 139 4.69 -15.44 -5.22
CA VAL A 139 4.87 -15.35 -6.69
C VAL A 139 6.31 -15.00 -7.04
N LEU A 140 6.94 -14.06 -6.33
CA LEU A 140 8.35 -13.70 -6.53
C LEU A 140 9.28 -14.88 -6.27
N ALA A 141 9.14 -15.56 -5.13
CA ALA A 141 9.95 -16.73 -4.81
C ALA A 141 9.76 -17.88 -5.82
N GLY A 142 8.53 -18.07 -6.30
CA GLY A 142 8.22 -19.02 -7.37
C GLY A 142 8.89 -18.65 -8.69
N PHE A 143 8.87 -17.36 -9.05
CA PHE A 143 9.52 -16.85 -10.26
C PHE A 143 11.04 -16.99 -10.19
N ASP A 144 11.66 -16.69 -9.04
CA ASP A 144 13.10 -16.86 -8.84
C ASP A 144 13.52 -18.33 -9.02
N LYS A 145 12.73 -19.27 -8.50
CA LYS A 145 12.98 -20.71 -8.67
C LYS A 145 12.79 -21.17 -10.12
N PHE A 146 11.77 -20.66 -10.80
CA PHE A 146 11.56 -20.95 -12.21
C PHE A 146 12.70 -20.40 -13.08
N GLN A 147 13.14 -19.18 -12.81
CA GLN A 147 14.24 -18.54 -13.52
C GLN A 147 15.55 -19.30 -13.28
N GLU A 148 15.84 -19.72 -12.04
CA GLU A 148 17.02 -20.53 -11.72
C GLU A 148 17.02 -21.87 -12.49
N LEU A 149 15.87 -22.55 -12.54
CA LEU A 149 15.70 -23.81 -13.27
C LEU A 149 15.86 -23.61 -14.78
N TYR A 150 15.28 -22.54 -15.33
CA TYR A 150 15.35 -22.23 -16.74
C TYR A 150 16.76 -21.83 -17.19
N ILE A 151 17.49 -21.08 -16.36
CA ILE A 151 18.89 -20.75 -16.61
C ILE A 151 19.75 -22.02 -16.58
N LYS A 152 19.55 -22.91 -15.59
CA LYS A 152 20.24 -24.22 -15.55
C LYS A 152 19.96 -25.06 -16.80
N TRP A 153 18.71 -25.12 -17.23
CA TRP A 153 18.31 -25.84 -18.45
C TRP A 153 18.91 -25.23 -19.73
N ARG A 154 19.04 -23.89 -19.81
CA ARG A 154 19.55 -23.19 -21.00
C ARG A 154 21.07 -23.08 -21.06
N VAL A 155 21.75 -22.95 -19.93
CA VAL A 155 23.21 -22.75 -19.85
C VAL A 155 23.97 -24.09 -19.75
N GLY A 156 23.30 -25.20 -19.46
CA GLY A 156 23.87 -26.54 -19.65
C GLY A 156 25.08 -26.84 -18.78
N ALA A 157 24.99 -26.58 -17.47
CA ALA A 157 25.90 -27.11 -16.45
C ALA A 157 25.09 -27.81 -15.35
#